data_AF-A0A822XH03-F1
#
_entry.id   AF-A0A822XH03-F1
#
_cell.length_a   1.000
_cell.length_b   1.000
_cell.length_c   1.000
_cell.angle_alpha   90.00
_cell.angle_beta   90.00
_cell.angle_gamma   90.00
#
_symmetry.space_group_name_H-M   'P 1'
#
loop_
_entity.id
_entity.type
_entity.pdbx_description
1 polymer ?
#
loop_
_entity_poly.entity_id
_entity_poly.type
_entity_poly.pdbx_seq_one_letter_code
_entity_poly.pdbx_strand_id
1 'polypeptide(L)'
;MAAASFNSRLLLLSCPNYSTGFHGRPRISVAKLDKTAMKTSSVAFSINPASHKWPQKGRILLPSKAIGAGSRFLQVSQNEFRTHRQMLKKPMGANGETLSVGFQSVFGVLHLAISLGIIVAMDKFLKRAFVAAAIKFPSALFGMFCVFSILMILDSVAPSAAMGLMKFFEPANLFIQRWLPLFYVPSLVVLPLAVKDIPAASGIKIFFILVGGWLASLSVAGYTAIAVRKIVKTEMVAAEPMAKPSPFSRIEVLAWTGIFVSSFATALLYPTALGTNARTCLPFLLAATVLGYMVGSGLPSDVKKVFHPIICCALSADLAAFAFGYLSQSGLDAVLGYYLTKVSSNPGAGDILMGFLGSVIISFAFSMFKQRKLVKRHATEIFSSVIISTIFSLYSTALIGRLVGLEPSLTVSILPRCITVALALSIVSFFEGVNASLTAAVVVLTGLIGANFVQAMLDKLRLSDPIARGIATASRYAPLLCK
;
A
#
# COMPACT_ATOMS: atom_id res chain seq x y z
N MET A 1 -8.40 22.96 20.06
CA MET A 1 -8.17 22.95 21.52
C MET A 1 -7.82 21.53 21.93
N ALA A 2 -6.88 21.29 22.85
CA ALA A 2 -5.97 22.26 23.47
C ALA A 2 -4.85 22.70 22.49
N ALA A 3 -4.05 23.69 22.90
CA ALA A 3 -2.84 24.11 22.19
C ALA A 3 -1.77 24.55 23.21
N ALA A 4 -0.54 24.09 22.99
CA ALA A 4 0.69 24.64 23.54
C ALA A 4 1.72 24.46 22.42
N SER A 5 2.25 25.49 21.75
CA SER A 5 2.66 26.82 22.22
C SER A 5 3.69 26.73 23.33
N PHE A 6 4.95 26.60 22.92
CA PHE A 6 6.09 27.05 23.70
C PHE A 6 7.05 27.75 22.74
N ASN A 7 7.09 29.07 22.80
CA ASN A 7 8.02 29.87 22.01
C ASN A 7 9.33 30.07 22.79
N SER A 8 10.42 30.38 22.09
CA SER A 8 11.74 30.53 22.71
C SER A 8 11.93 31.88 23.42
N ARG A 9 12.94 31.94 24.29
CA ARG A 9 13.48 33.09 25.05
C ARG A 9 12.75 33.45 26.36
N LEU A 10 13.23 32.85 27.45
CA LEU A 10 13.50 33.64 28.66
C LEU A 10 14.98 33.50 29.03
N LEU A 11 15.50 34.47 29.80
CA LEU A 11 16.91 34.73 30.03
C LEU A 11 17.53 33.88 31.15
N LEU A 12 18.86 33.80 31.08
CA LEU A 12 19.85 33.71 32.17
C LEU A 12 19.31 33.68 33.62
N LEU A 13 19.81 32.74 34.44
CA LEU A 13 20.71 33.07 35.56
C LEU A 13 21.30 31.83 36.29
N SER A 14 22.41 32.08 36.98
CA SER A 14 22.99 31.33 38.13
C SER A 14 23.43 29.87 37.97
N CYS A 15 24.76 29.68 37.95
CA CYS A 15 25.43 28.48 38.44
C CYS A 15 25.37 28.40 39.99
N PRO A 16 25.75 27.26 40.58
CA PRO A 16 26.56 27.24 41.80
C PRO A 16 27.98 26.75 41.52
N ASN A 17 28.97 27.36 42.19
CA ASN A 17 30.36 26.90 42.17
C ASN A 17 30.57 25.73 43.15
N TYR A 18 31.53 24.86 42.85
CA TYR A 18 32.38 24.23 43.86
C TYR A 18 33.83 24.27 43.37
N SER A 19 34.79 24.34 44.30
CA SER A 19 36.18 24.75 44.00
C SER A 19 37.21 23.78 44.60
N THR A 20 38.49 24.05 44.34
CA THR A 20 39.71 23.23 44.61
C THR A 20 39.82 21.97 43.73
N GLY A 21 40.95 21.62 43.10
CA GLY A 21 42.16 22.40 42.79
C GLY A 21 43.46 21.84 43.40
N PHE A 22 44.32 21.22 42.58
CA PHE A 22 45.75 20.99 42.87
C PHE A 22 46.60 20.81 41.60
N HIS A 23 47.91 21.07 41.69
CA HIS A 23 48.87 20.99 40.56
C HIS A 23 49.33 19.56 40.23
N GLY A 24 49.67 19.30 38.96
CA GLY A 24 50.30 18.02 38.55
C GLY A 24 50.63 17.88 37.04
N ARG A 25 51.83 18.28 36.62
CA ARG A 25 52.50 17.94 35.34
C ARG A 25 53.99 17.71 35.67
N PRO A 26 54.76 16.81 35.00
CA PRO A 26 55.12 17.04 33.58
C PRO A 26 55.53 15.82 32.69
N ARG A 27 55.52 16.04 31.35
CA ARG A 27 56.37 15.38 30.29
C ARG A 27 56.17 13.85 30.10
N ILE A 28 56.51 13.16 28.98
CA ILE A 28 57.21 13.42 27.70
C ILE A 28 56.71 12.32 26.68
N SER A 29 56.71 12.38 25.34
CA SER A 29 56.88 13.44 24.33
C SER A 29 56.43 12.98 22.90
N VAL A 30 56.13 13.94 22.01
CA VAL A 30 56.75 14.20 20.67
C VAL A 30 57.57 13.04 20.04
N ALA A 31 57.46 12.59 18.77
CA ALA A 31 56.77 13.00 17.52
C ALA A 31 56.46 11.73 16.64
N LYS A 32 56.13 11.71 15.34
CA LYS A 32 56.28 12.68 14.21
C LYS A 32 55.32 12.32 13.05
N LEU A 33 54.95 13.31 12.22
CA LEU A 33 54.40 13.07 10.88
C LEU A 33 55.53 12.75 9.89
N ASP A 34 55.20 12.02 8.81
CA ASP A 34 55.64 12.44 7.47
C ASP A 34 54.57 12.12 6.41
N LYS A 35 54.73 12.62 5.18
CA LYS A 35 53.72 12.62 4.11
C LYS A 35 54.19 11.88 2.85
N THR A 36 53.20 11.49 2.04
CA THR A 36 53.25 11.37 0.57
C THR A 36 54.33 10.47 -0.07
N ALA A 37 53.89 9.32 -0.58
CA ALA A 37 54.36 8.79 -1.86
C ALA A 37 53.15 8.25 -2.66
N MET A 38 53.09 8.59 -3.94
CA MET A 38 52.02 8.18 -4.86
C MET A 38 52.56 7.06 -5.77
N LYS A 39 51.87 5.93 -5.86
CA LYS A 39 52.14 4.95 -6.93
C LYS A 39 50.90 4.16 -7.35
N THR A 40 50.47 4.41 -8.58
CA THR A 40 49.56 3.53 -9.33
C THR A 40 50.34 2.32 -9.85
N SER A 41 49.68 1.15 -9.85
CA SER A 41 50.12 -0.03 -10.60
C SER A 41 48.90 -0.77 -11.14
N SER A 42 48.62 -0.62 -12.43
CA SER A 42 47.71 -1.50 -13.15
C SER A 42 48.43 -2.82 -13.44
N VAL A 43 47.75 -3.95 -13.29
CA VAL A 43 48.17 -5.23 -13.89
C VAL A 43 46.95 -5.82 -14.60
N ALA A 44 47.13 -6.24 -15.85
CA ALA A 44 46.07 -6.78 -16.69
C ALA A 44 46.30 -8.27 -16.99
N PHE A 45 45.18 -8.98 -17.13
CA PHE A 45 44.94 -10.16 -17.96
C PHE A 45 46.11 -11.07 -18.38
N SER A 46 45.96 -12.36 -18.10
CA SER A 46 46.37 -13.44 -19.01
C SER A 46 45.37 -14.59 -18.96
N ILE A 47 45.39 -15.48 -19.96
CA ILE A 47 44.28 -16.38 -20.35
C ILE A 47 44.77 -17.83 -20.43
N ASN A 48 44.01 -18.77 -19.86
CA ASN A 48 43.62 -19.99 -20.58
C ASN A 48 42.43 -20.73 -19.94
N PRO A 49 41.61 -21.46 -20.71
CA PRO A 49 40.39 -22.11 -20.23
C PRO A 49 40.57 -23.61 -19.95
N ALA A 50 39.68 -24.17 -19.13
CA ALA A 50 39.45 -25.61 -19.06
C ALA A 50 37.94 -25.93 -19.04
N SER A 51 37.58 -26.92 -19.84
CA SER A 51 36.27 -27.55 -20.05
C SER A 51 35.33 -27.70 -18.84
N HIS A 52 34.02 -27.65 -19.09
CA HIS A 52 33.19 -28.88 -19.07
C HIS A 52 31.96 -28.77 -19.99
N LYS A 53 31.53 -29.89 -20.57
CA LYS A 53 30.47 -29.96 -21.60
C LYS A 53 29.11 -30.39 -21.03
N TRP A 54 28.03 -29.92 -21.66
CA TRP A 54 26.70 -30.52 -21.58
C TRP A 54 26.65 -31.89 -22.28
N PRO A 55 25.66 -32.73 -21.94
CA PRO A 55 24.92 -33.47 -22.97
C PRO A 55 23.40 -33.22 -22.94
N GLN A 56 22.73 -33.61 -24.03
CA GLN A 56 21.30 -33.45 -24.32
C GLN A 56 20.80 -34.70 -25.06
N LYS A 57 19.47 -34.97 -25.06
CA LYS A 57 18.79 -36.18 -25.59
C LYS A 57 19.15 -37.51 -24.87
N GLY A 58 18.27 -38.50 -24.73
CA GLY A 58 16.83 -38.61 -25.03
C GLY A 58 16.37 -40.06 -25.28
N ARG A 59 15.05 -40.30 -25.30
CA ARG A 59 14.32 -41.52 -25.81
C ARG A 59 14.11 -42.73 -24.85
N ILE A 60 12.89 -42.76 -24.27
CA ILE A 60 11.87 -43.86 -24.26
C ILE A 60 12.33 -45.34 -24.21
N LEU A 61 11.88 -46.08 -23.17
CA LEU A 61 11.22 -47.41 -23.29
C LEU A 61 10.47 -47.83 -21.99
N LEU A 62 9.75 -48.97 -22.01
CA LEU A 62 8.72 -49.40 -21.04
C LEU A 62 9.05 -50.80 -20.38
N PRO A 63 8.22 -51.43 -19.52
CA PRO A 63 8.70 -52.07 -18.28
C PRO A 63 8.71 -53.62 -18.27
N SER A 64 9.20 -54.21 -17.17
CA SER A 64 9.18 -55.65 -16.87
C SER A 64 8.58 -55.98 -15.48
N LYS A 65 8.08 -57.21 -15.29
CA LYS A 65 7.42 -57.73 -14.07
C LYS A 65 8.15 -58.93 -13.45
N ALA A 66 8.16 -59.04 -12.12
CA ALA A 66 8.17 -60.27 -11.29
C ALA A 66 7.76 -59.84 -9.84
N ILE A 67 6.86 -60.48 -9.08
CA ILE A 67 6.80 -61.86 -8.53
C ILE A 67 7.93 -62.10 -7.50
N GLY A 68 7.70 -62.49 -6.23
CA GLY A 68 6.44 -62.69 -5.49
C GLY A 68 6.65 -63.34 -4.10
N ALA A 69 5.58 -63.45 -3.29
CA ALA A 69 5.48 -64.09 -1.95
C ALA A 69 6.32 -63.47 -0.77
N GLY A 70 5.95 -63.63 0.51
CA GLY A 70 4.63 -64.04 1.04
C GLY A 70 4.66 -64.76 2.40
N SER A 71 4.27 -64.08 3.49
CA SER A 71 3.88 -64.72 4.77
C SER A 71 2.91 -63.82 5.57
N ARG A 72 2.09 -64.42 6.44
CA ARG A 72 1.15 -63.73 7.36
C ARG A 72 1.36 -64.26 8.77
N PHE A 73 1.09 -63.44 9.80
CA PHE A 73 0.50 -63.93 11.05
C PHE A 73 -0.41 -62.87 11.70
N LEU A 74 -1.29 -63.31 12.60
CA LEU A 74 -2.32 -62.56 13.33
C LEU A 74 -1.75 -62.12 14.71
N GLN A 75 -2.35 -61.26 15.57
CA GLN A 75 -3.58 -60.45 15.60
C GLN A 75 -3.29 -59.23 16.53
N VAL A 76 -4.14 -58.21 16.73
CA VAL A 76 -5.35 -58.15 17.59
C VAL A 76 -6.08 -56.81 17.31
N SER A 77 -7.36 -56.70 17.62
CA SER A 77 -8.26 -55.58 17.25
C SER A 77 -8.44 -54.52 18.35
N GLN A 78 -8.64 -53.25 17.95
CA GLN A 78 -9.78 -52.46 18.46
C GLN A 78 -10.16 -51.28 17.53
N ASN A 79 -11.49 -51.09 17.39
CA ASN A 79 -12.32 -49.90 17.09
C ASN A 79 -11.67 -48.54 16.70
N GLU A 80 -12.29 -47.68 15.87
CA GLU A 80 -13.72 -47.60 15.46
C GLU A 80 -13.99 -46.86 14.12
N PHE A 81 -15.25 -46.92 13.66
CA PHE A 81 -15.93 -46.15 12.60
C PHE A 81 -15.13 -45.45 11.47
N ARG A 82 -15.24 -46.01 10.25
CA ARG A 82 -15.04 -45.28 8.99
C ARG A 82 -16.08 -45.67 7.93
N THR A 83 -17.29 -45.11 8.03
CA THR A 83 -18.43 -45.48 7.19
C THR A 83 -18.34 -44.94 5.77
N HIS A 84 -18.11 -45.82 4.80
CA HIS A 84 -18.34 -45.54 3.38
C HIS A 84 -19.85 -45.35 3.11
N ARG A 85 -20.23 -44.40 2.24
CA ARG A 85 -21.44 -44.53 1.42
C ARG A 85 -21.05 -44.64 -0.04
N GLN A 86 -21.81 -45.44 -0.79
CA GLN A 86 -21.47 -45.82 -2.17
C GLN A 86 -21.72 -44.68 -3.16
N MET A 87 -20.92 -44.62 -4.22
CA MET A 87 -21.34 -43.95 -5.45
C MET A 87 -22.38 -44.81 -6.16
N LEU A 88 -23.63 -44.35 -6.21
CA LEU A 88 -24.66 -44.90 -7.08
C LEU A 88 -24.54 -44.25 -8.47
N LYS A 89 -24.55 -45.05 -9.55
CA LYS A 89 -24.21 -44.59 -10.91
C LYS A 89 -25.31 -44.95 -11.93
N LYS A 90 -26.26 -44.06 -12.18
CA LYS A 90 -27.29 -44.18 -13.23
C LYS A 90 -28.05 -42.85 -13.44
N PRO A 91 -28.62 -42.58 -14.63
CA PRO A 91 -28.05 -42.68 -15.98
C PRO A 91 -27.85 -41.28 -16.60
N MET A 92 -27.41 -41.22 -17.86
CA MET A 92 -27.42 -39.99 -18.65
C MET A 92 -28.85 -39.63 -19.09
N GLY A 93 -29.29 -38.40 -18.83
CA GLY A 93 -30.58 -37.84 -19.24
C GLY A 93 -30.41 -36.40 -19.70
N ALA A 94 -31.09 -36.00 -20.77
CA ALA A 94 -30.78 -34.77 -21.50
C ALA A 94 -31.53 -33.51 -21.01
N ASN A 95 -30.98 -32.36 -21.36
CA ASN A 95 -31.57 -31.00 -21.32
C ASN A 95 -31.83 -30.40 -19.92
N GLY A 96 -31.00 -29.42 -19.51
CA GLY A 96 -31.28 -28.62 -18.31
C GLY A 96 -30.23 -27.56 -17.86
N GLU A 97 -28.99 -27.57 -18.37
CA GLU A 97 -27.89 -26.84 -17.70
C GLU A 97 -27.80 -25.32 -17.97
N THR A 98 -28.57 -24.74 -18.89
CA THR A 98 -28.39 -23.34 -19.35
C THR A 98 -28.90 -22.26 -18.38
N LEU A 99 -29.69 -22.61 -17.35
CA LEU A 99 -30.37 -21.64 -16.47
C LEU A 99 -29.70 -21.46 -15.08
N SER A 100 -28.92 -22.43 -14.62
CA SER A 100 -28.34 -22.42 -13.25
C SER A 100 -27.24 -21.36 -13.08
N VAL A 101 -26.36 -21.23 -14.08
CA VAL A 101 -25.13 -20.42 -13.99
C VAL A 101 -25.43 -18.92 -13.85
N GLY A 102 -26.49 -18.43 -14.52
CA GLY A 102 -26.90 -17.03 -14.45
C GLY A 102 -27.26 -16.60 -13.03
N PHE A 103 -28.15 -17.35 -12.36
CA PHE A 103 -28.76 -16.92 -11.10
C PHE A 103 -27.73 -16.76 -9.95
N GLN A 104 -26.75 -17.66 -9.84
CA GLN A 104 -25.69 -17.52 -8.83
C GLN A 104 -24.79 -16.30 -9.08
N SER A 105 -24.49 -15.98 -10.35
CA SER A 105 -23.70 -14.78 -10.68
C SER A 105 -24.46 -13.49 -10.36
N VAL A 106 -25.76 -13.42 -10.70
CA VAL A 106 -26.62 -12.27 -10.40
C VAL A 106 -26.76 -12.05 -8.90
N PHE A 107 -26.97 -13.11 -8.11
CA PHE A 107 -27.00 -13.00 -6.65
C PHE A 107 -25.67 -12.51 -6.07
N GLY A 108 -24.53 -12.99 -6.59
CA GLY A 108 -23.20 -12.53 -6.19
C GLY A 108 -22.95 -11.05 -6.50
N VAL A 109 -23.33 -10.58 -7.68
CA VAL A 109 -23.23 -9.17 -8.10
C VAL A 109 -24.17 -8.28 -7.29
N LEU A 110 -25.41 -8.72 -7.03
CA LEU A 110 -26.38 -7.99 -6.21
C LEU A 110 -25.91 -7.88 -4.75
N HIS A 111 -25.39 -8.97 -4.16
CA HIS A 111 -24.85 -8.96 -2.80
C HIS A 111 -23.60 -8.06 -2.69
N LEU A 112 -22.74 -8.03 -3.71
CA LEU A 112 -21.65 -7.05 -3.82
C LEU A 112 -22.19 -5.60 -3.90
N ALA A 113 -23.18 -5.33 -4.75
CA ALA A 113 -23.75 -3.99 -4.92
C ALA A 113 -24.40 -3.47 -3.62
N ILE A 114 -25.13 -4.32 -2.90
CA ILE A 114 -25.75 -4.00 -1.61
C ILE A 114 -24.68 -3.76 -0.53
N SER A 115 -23.74 -4.71 -0.34
CA SER A 115 -22.72 -4.59 0.71
C SER A 115 -21.76 -3.42 0.49
N LEU A 116 -21.36 -3.14 -0.76
CA LEU A 116 -20.57 -1.96 -1.11
C LEU A 116 -21.39 -0.68 -0.99
N GLY A 117 -22.65 -0.70 -1.43
CA GLY A 117 -23.59 0.42 -1.34
C GLY A 117 -23.81 0.87 0.11
N ILE A 118 -23.91 -0.05 1.06
CA ILE A 118 -24.04 0.25 2.49
C ILE A 118 -22.78 0.95 3.03
N ILE A 119 -21.57 0.49 2.66
CA ILE A 119 -20.32 1.15 3.07
C ILE A 119 -20.26 2.59 2.52
N VAL A 120 -20.59 2.78 1.23
CA VAL A 120 -20.59 4.10 0.58
C VAL A 120 -21.70 5.02 1.12
N ALA A 121 -22.86 4.46 1.48
CA ALA A 121 -23.94 5.21 2.12
C ALA A 121 -23.54 5.68 3.52
N MET A 122 -22.90 4.80 4.31
CA MET A 122 -22.40 5.13 5.65
C MET A 122 -21.31 6.19 5.63
N ASP A 123 -20.36 6.12 4.68
CA ASP A 123 -19.34 7.15 4.43
C ASP A 123 -19.99 8.52 4.14
N LYS A 124 -20.93 8.56 3.19
CA LYS A 124 -21.68 9.79 2.85
C LYS A 124 -22.54 10.31 4.01
N PHE A 125 -23.15 9.43 4.80
CA PHE A 125 -23.94 9.79 5.98
C PHE A 125 -23.05 10.41 7.07
N LEU A 126 -21.97 9.73 7.45
CA LEU A 126 -21.02 10.21 8.46
C LEU A 126 -20.38 11.53 8.02
N LYS A 127 -20.03 11.69 6.74
CA LYS A 127 -19.53 12.97 6.21
C LYS A 127 -20.54 14.11 6.32
N ARG A 128 -21.82 13.85 6.06
CA ARG A 128 -22.89 14.85 6.26
C ARG A 128 -23.10 15.18 7.74
N ALA A 129 -23.16 14.18 8.60
CA ALA A 129 -23.34 14.35 10.05
C ALA A 129 -22.21 15.16 10.69
N PHE A 130 -20.95 14.88 10.32
CA PHE A 130 -19.79 15.62 10.84
C PHE A 130 -19.76 17.08 10.37
N VAL A 131 -20.14 17.35 9.11
CA VAL A 131 -20.27 18.73 8.60
C VAL A 131 -21.40 19.47 9.33
N ALA A 132 -22.56 18.84 9.53
CA ALA A 132 -23.68 19.43 10.26
C ALA A 132 -23.35 19.72 11.75
N ALA A 133 -22.50 18.88 12.37
CA ALA A 133 -22.01 19.07 13.73
C ALA A 133 -20.73 19.95 13.82
N ALA A 134 -20.29 20.56 12.71
CA ALA A 134 -19.05 21.35 12.60
C ALA A 134 -17.76 20.62 13.07
N ILE A 135 -17.77 19.29 13.09
CA ILE A 135 -16.65 18.46 13.57
C ILE A 135 -15.56 18.41 12.49
N LYS A 136 -14.43 19.10 12.71
CA LYS A 136 -13.27 19.09 11.80
C LYS A 136 -12.57 17.72 11.67
N PHE A 137 -12.91 16.72 12.49
CA PHE A 137 -12.28 15.40 12.47
C PHE A 137 -12.74 14.54 11.26
N PRO A 138 -11.86 13.70 10.66
CA PRO A 138 -12.23 12.79 9.57
C PRO A 138 -13.31 11.76 9.95
N SER A 139 -14.52 11.99 9.47
CA SER A 139 -15.71 11.13 9.64
C SER A 139 -15.48 9.65 9.27
N ALA A 140 -14.67 9.38 8.25
CA ALA A 140 -14.33 8.01 7.84
C ALA A 140 -13.48 7.25 8.88
N LEU A 141 -12.58 7.93 9.60
CA LEU A 141 -11.83 7.34 10.72
C LEU A 141 -12.77 6.98 11.88
N PHE A 142 -13.72 7.87 12.19
CA PHE A 142 -14.74 7.58 13.20
C PHE A 142 -15.59 6.36 12.79
N GLY A 143 -16.05 6.31 11.53
CA GLY A 143 -16.77 5.16 10.99
C GLY A 143 -15.99 3.84 11.10
N MET A 144 -14.69 3.85 10.79
CA MET A 144 -13.80 2.70 10.96
C MET A 144 -13.73 2.22 12.42
N PHE A 145 -13.54 3.14 13.38
CA PHE A 145 -13.52 2.77 14.81
C PHE A 145 -14.88 2.31 15.33
N CYS A 146 -15.99 2.89 14.85
CA CYS A 146 -17.34 2.44 15.18
C CYS A 146 -17.62 1.02 14.67
N VAL A 147 -17.34 0.73 13.39
CA VAL A 147 -17.52 -0.62 12.81
C VAL A 147 -16.64 -1.64 13.54
N PHE A 148 -15.38 -1.31 13.84
CA PHE A 148 -14.50 -2.20 14.59
C PHE A 148 -15.02 -2.45 16.02
N SER A 149 -15.50 -1.41 16.71
CA SER A 149 -16.06 -1.53 18.07
C SER A 149 -17.34 -2.35 18.10
N ILE A 150 -18.25 -2.15 17.14
CA ILE A 150 -19.46 -2.95 16.98
C ILE A 150 -19.08 -4.42 16.75
N LEU A 151 -18.11 -4.69 15.88
CA LEU A 151 -17.60 -6.04 15.65
C LEU A 151 -16.95 -6.64 16.91
N MET A 152 -16.21 -5.87 17.73
CA MET A 152 -15.69 -6.35 19.02
C MET A 152 -16.81 -6.76 19.98
N ILE A 153 -17.85 -5.94 20.12
CA ILE A 153 -18.98 -6.18 21.03
C ILE A 153 -19.78 -7.41 20.56
N LEU A 154 -20.03 -7.53 19.25
CA LEU A 154 -20.68 -8.72 18.67
C LEU A 154 -19.79 -9.97 18.85
N ASP A 155 -18.47 -9.89 18.74
CA ASP A 155 -17.56 -11.03 18.97
C ASP A 155 -17.52 -11.47 20.44
N SER A 156 -17.81 -10.58 21.40
CA SER A 156 -17.92 -10.95 22.82
C SER A 156 -19.31 -11.45 23.25
N VAL A 157 -20.39 -11.00 22.60
CA VAL A 157 -21.78 -11.35 22.97
C VAL A 157 -22.36 -12.46 22.11
N ALA A 158 -22.10 -12.45 20.80
CA ALA A 158 -22.65 -13.38 19.82
C ALA A 158 -21.68 -13.62 18.64
N PRO A 159 -20.64 -14.47 18.82
CA PRO A 159 -19.62 -14.71 17.79
C PRO A 159 -20.17 -15.13 16.42
N SER A 160 -21.30 -15.81 16.39
CA SER A 160 -22.03 -16.18 15.17
C SER A 160 -22.55 -14.95 14.40
N ALA A 161 -23.05 -13.92 15.10
CA ALA A 161 -23.49 -12.66 14.50
C ALA A 161 -22.31 -11.84 13.97
N ALA A 162 -21.18 -11.80 14.70
CA ALA A 162 -19.94 -11.19 14.19
C ALA A 162 -19.45 -11.87 12.90
N MET A 163 -19.45 -13.21 12.84
CA MET A 163 -19.11 -13.95 11.62
C MET A 163 -20.12 -13.73 10.48
N GLY A 164 -21.42 -13.63 10.79
CA GLY A 164 -22.46 -13.30 9.81
C GLY A 164 -22.24 -11.92 9.17
N LEU A 165 -21.98 -10.89 9.99
CA LEU A 165 -21.70 -9.53 9.53
C LEU A 165 -20.40 -9.46 8.69
N MET A 166 -19.36 -10.18 9.12
CA MET A 166 -18.11 -10.32 8.36
C MET A 166 -18.31 -10.98 6.99
N LYS A 167 -19.16 -12.01 6.90
CA LYS A 167 -19.49 -12.72 5.65
C LYS A 167 -20.35 -11.88 4.71
N PHE A 168 -21.28 -11.08 5.25
CA PHE A 168 -22.09 -10.15 4.47
C PHE A 168 -21.24 -9.08 3.77
N PHE A 169 -20.30 -8.46 4.48
CA PHE A 169 -19.39 -7.47 3.89
C PHE A 169 -18.19 -8.07 3.14
N GLU A 170 -18.04 -9.40 3.06
CA GLU A 170 -16.89 -10.03 2.41
C GLU A 170 -16.72 -9.67 0.91
N PRO A 171 -17.78 -9.64 0.06
CA PRO A 171 -17.63 -9.25 -1.34
C PRO A 171 -17.18 -7.80 -1.49
N ALA A 172 -17.76 -6.87 -0.72
CA ALA A 172 -17.35 -5.47 -0.71
C ALA A 172 -15.89 -5.29 -0.26
N ASN A 173 -15.46 -6.01 0.78
CA ASN A 173 -14.07 -5.98 1.24
C ASN A 173 -13.11 -6.54 0.18
N LEU A 174 -13.45 -7.65 -0.50
CA LEU A 174 -12.64 -8.21 -1.58
C LEU A 174 -12.59 -7.29 -2.81
N PHE A 175 -13.70 -6.64 -3.17
CA PHE A 175 -13.74 -5.63 -4.22
C PHE A 175 -12.86 -4.43 -3.89
N ILE A 176 -13.01 -3.87 -2.68
CA ILE A 176 -12.20 -2.74 -2.22
C ILE A 176 -10.71 -3.12 -2.19
N GLN A 177 -10.36 -4.32 -1.70
CA GLN A 177 -8.97 -4.81 -1.74
C GLN A 177 -8.44 -5.03 -3.17
N ARG A 178 -9.27 -5.49 -4.13
CA ARG A 178 -8.87 -5.63 -5.54
C ARG A 178 -8.57 -4.29 -6.21
N TRP A 179 -9.34 -3.25 -5.87
CA TRP A 179 -9.22 -1.91 -6.48
C TRP A 179 -8.47 -0.89 -5.62
N LEU A 180 -8.02 -1.26 -4.41
CA LEU A 180 -7.38 -0.35 -3.45
C LEU A 180 -6.28 0.55 -4.04
N PRO A 181 -5.36 0.05 -4.89
CA PRO A 181 -4.33 0.89 -5.49
C PRO A 181 -4.90 1.97 -6.44
N LEU A 182 -6.01 1.68 -7.13
CA LEU A 182 -6.64 2.58 -8.12
C LEU A 182 -7.15 3.86 -7.45
N PHE A 183 -7.74 3.77 -6.26
CA PHE A 183 -8.28 4.92 -5.53
C PHE A 183 -7.19 5.93 -5.10
N TYR A 184 -5.91 5.52 -5.09
CA TYR A 184 -4.76 6.39 -4.80
C TYR A 184 -4.11 7.02 -6.04
N VAL A 185 -4.33 6.45 -7.23
CA VAL A 185 -3.77 6.94 -8.51
C VAL A 185 -4.07 8.41 -8.81
N PRO A 186 -5.27 8.99 -8.51
CA PRO A 186 -5.60 10.35 -8.92
C PRO A 186 -4.58 11.42 -8.54
N SER A 187 -3.85 11.22 -7.44
CA SER A 187 -2.84 12.18 -6.98
C SER A 187 -1.51 12.08 -7.74
N LEU A 188 -1.25 10.97 -8.45
CA LEU A 188 -0.14 10.87 -9.41
C LEU A 188 -0.51 11.47 -10.77
N VAL A 189 -1.75 11.27 -11.24
CA VAL A 189 -2.21 11.78 -12.54
C VAL A 189 -2.15 13.32 -12.58
N VAL A 190 -2.54 13.98 -11.50
CA VAL A 190 -2.39 15.44 -11.38
C VAL A 190 -1.05 15.89 -10.81
N LEU A 191 -0.05 15.00 -10.71
CA LEU A 191 1.27 15.37 -10.23
C LEU A 191 1.96 16.42 -11.11
N PRO A 192 1.90 16.36 -12.46
CA PRO A 192 2.49 17.40 -13.31
C PRO A 192 1.93 18.79 -13.01
N LEU A 193 0.61 18.91 -12.81
CA LEU A 193 -0.01 20.16 -12.33
C LEU A 193 0.48 20.54 -10.92
N ALA A 194 0.49 19.59 -9.99
CA ALA A 194 0.80 19.83 -8.59
C ALA A 194 2.27 20.19 -8.30
N VAL A 195 3.17 20.03 -9.27
CA VAL A 195 4.59 20.46 -9.16
C VAL A 195 4.97 21.60 -10.12
N LYS A 196 4.07 22.02 -11.03
CA LYS A 196 4.36 23.03 -12.06
C LYS A 196 4.88 24.35 -11.46
N ASP A 197 4.28 24.76 -10.35
CA ASP A 197 4.61 26.01 -9.65
C ASP A 197 5.70 25.83 -8.56
N ILE A 198 6.26 24.61 -8.40
CA ILE A 198 7.28 24.31 -7.40
C ILE A 198 8.67 24.46 -8.02
N PRO A 199 9.54 25.36 -7.52
CA PRO A 199 10.90 25.51 -8.03
C PRO A 199 11.68 24.18 -7.98
N ALA A 200 12.42 23.84 -9.05
CA ALA A 200 13.14 22.57 -9.17
C ALA A 200 14.08 22.28 -7.98
N ALA A 201 14.70 23.32 -7.40
CA ALA A 201 15.50 23.22 -6.17
C ALA A 201 14.68 22.71 -4.96
N SER A 202 13.42 23.15 -4.80
CA SER A 202 12.51 22.62 -3.78
C SER A 202 12.07 21.19 -4.09
N GLY A 203 11.89 20.83 -5.36
CA GLY A 203 11.66 19.44 -5.79
C GLY A 203 12.80 18.49 -5.40
N ILE A 204 14.05 18.91 -5.62
CA ILE A 204 15.25 18.14 -5.22
C ILE A 204 15.33 18.00 -3.70
N LYS A 205 15.07 19.08 -2.93
CA LYS A 205 14.99 19.04 -1.45
C LYS A 205 13.94 18.03 -0.98
N ILE A 206 12.74 18.06 -1.56
CA ILE A 206 11.66 17.11 -1.27
C ILE A 206 12.14 15.68 -1.54
N PHE A 207 12.66 15.38 -2.74
CA PHE A 207 13.11 14.04 -3.11
C PHE A 207 14.20 13.49 -2.17
N PHE A 208 15.16 14.32 -1.79
CA PHE A 208 16.18 13.98 -0.78
C PHE A 208 15.55 13.60 0.57
N ILE A 209 14.58 14.38 1.05
CA ILE A 209 13.83 14.08 2.28
C ILE A 209 13.02 12.79 2.15
N LEU A 210 12.44 12.49 0.98
CA LEU A 210 11.70 11.24 0.78
C LEU A 210 12.62 10.03 0.85
N VAL A 211 13.71 10.01 0.08
CA VAL A 211 14.61 8.85 0.01
C VAL A 211 15.41 8.67 1.31
N GLY A 212 16.07 9.73 1.79
CA GLY A 212 16.87 9.68 3.02
C GLY A 212 15.99 9.46 4.26
N GLY A 213 14.86 10.16 4.34
CA GLY A 213 13.89 9.99 5.41
C GLY A 213 13.18 8.64 5.39
N TRP A 214 12.96 8.02 4.22
CA TRP A 214 12.42 6.66 4.13
C TRP A 214 13.42 5.64 4.69
N LEU A 215 14.69 5.71 4.30
CA LEU A 215 15.74 4.82 4.81
C LEU A 215 15.92 4.98 6.34
N ALA A 216 15.87 6.21 6.84
CA ALA A 216 15.95 6.50 8.27
C ALA A 216 14.74 5.94 9.05
N SER A 217 13.51 6.22 8.59
CA SER A 217 12.28 5.71 9.21
C SER A 217 12.22 4.17 9.18
N LEU A 218 12.64 3.54 8.08
CA LEU A 218 12.72 2.09 7.95
C LEU A 218 13.70 1.48 8.95
N SER A 219 14.89 2.09 9.08
CA SER A 219 15.93 1.64 10.01
C SER A 219 15.46 1.74 11.46
N VAL A 220 14.84 2.86 11.85
CA VAL A 220 14.27 3.04 13.20
C VAL A 220 13.15 2.03 13.47
N ALA A 221 12.19 1.88 12.55
CA ALA A 221 11.11 0.90 12.70
C ALA A 221 11.65 -0.53 12.91
N GLY A 222 12.62 -0.96 12.09
CA GLY A 222 13.23 -2.29 12.16
C GLY A 222 14.01 -2.51 13.46
N TYR A 223 14.88 -1.58 13.86
CA TYR A 223 15.66 -1.72 15.09
C TYR A 223 14.79 -1.62 16.35
N THR A 224 13.80 -0.72 16.39
CA THR A 224 12.84 -0.65 17.50
C THR A 224 12.01 -1.92 17.62
N ALA A 225 11.53 -2.48 16.50
CA ALA A 225 10.78 -3.74 16.53
C ALA A 225 11.63 -4.89 17.11
N ILE A 226 12.90 -5.02 16.71
CA ILE A 226 13.81 -6.03 17.30
C ILE A 226 14.10 -5.75 18.79
N ALA A 227 14.32 -4.48 19.16
CA ALA A 227 14.60 -4.11 20.55
C ALA A 227 13.43 -4.45 21.48
N VAL A 228 12.20 -4.08 21.09
CA VAL A 228 10.99 -4.40 21.88
C VAL A 228 10.74 -5.90 21.88
N ARG A 229 10.90 -6.60 20.74
CA ARG A 229 10.72 -8.05 20.68
C ARG A 229 11.69 -8.81 21.59
N LYS A 230 12.94 -8.36 21.74
CA LYS A 230 13.90 -8.92 22.71
C LYS A 230 13.45 -8.78 24.17
N ILE A 231 12.67 -7.73 24.48
CA ILE A 231 12.12 -7.47 25.81
C ILE A 231 10.87 -8.32 26.06
N VAL A 232 9.90 -8.31 25.13
CA VAL A 232 8.57 -8.95 25.32
C VAL A 232 8.59 -10.46 25.05
N LYS A 233 9.53 -10.95 24.22
CA LYS A 233 9.75 -12.38 23.93
C LYS A 233 8.50 -13.14 23.45
N THR A 234 7.65 -12.52 22.64
CA THR A 234 6.45 -13.19 22.13
C THR A 234 6.78 -14.35 21.17
N GLU A 235 5.97 -15.42 21.24
CA GLU A 235 6.01 -16.51 20.27
C GLU A 235 5.48 -16.07 18.90
N MET A 236 6.10 -16.54 17.82
CA MET A 236 5.68 -16.21 16.46
C MET A 236 4.42 -16.98 16.06
N VAL A 237 3.40 -16.25 15.59
CA VAL A 237 2.26 -16.82 14.84
C VAL A 237 2.27 -16.22 13.45
N ALA A 238 2.29 -17.08 12.41
CA ALA A 238 2.19 -16.62 11.04
C ALA A 238 0.80 -16.01 10.77
N ALA A 239 0.76 -14.85 10.11
CA ALA A 239 -0.51 -14.21 9.76
C ALA A 239 -1.24 -15.01 8.66
N GLU A 240 -2.38 -15.63 8.99
CA GLU A 240 -3.27 -16.34 8.06
C GLU A 240 -3.39 -15.61 6.71
N PRO A 241 -3.02 -16.21 5.56
CA PRO A 241 -2.99 -15.50 4.28
C PRO A 241 -4.28 -14.75 3.95
N MET A 242 -4.18 -13.46 3.60
CA MET A 242 -5.31 -12.78 2.96
C MET A 242 -5.55 -13.42 1.59
N ALA A 243 -6.80 -13.69 1.27
CA ALA A 243 -7.19 -14.16 -0.05
C ALA A 243 -6.68 -13.17 -1.11
N LYS A 244 -5.84 -13.64 -2.02
CA LYS A 244 -5.37 -12.81 -3.15
C LYS A 244 -6.58 -12.50 -4.03
N PRO A 245 -6.83 -11.23 -4.41
CA PRO A 245 -7.93 -10.89 -5.31
C PRO A 245 -7.76 -11.62 -6.64
N SER A 246 -8.89 -11.99 -7.26
CA SER A 246 -8.92 -12.69 -8.55
C SER A 246 -8.27 -11.85 -9.66
N PRO A 247 -7.55 -12.48 -10.60
CA PRO A 247 -7.03 -11.79 -11.78
C PRO A 247 -8.17 -11.27 -12.65
N PHE A 248 -7.91 -10.20 -13.39
CA PHE A 248 -8.89 -9.62 -14.31
C PHE A 248 -9.18 -10.53 -15.49
N SER A 249 -10.45 -10.63 -15.88
CA SER A 249 -10.90 -11.33 -17.08
C SER A 249 -10.63 -10.53 -18.35
N ARG A 250 -10.38 -11.21 -19.48
CA ARG A 250 -10.30 -10.57 -20.80
C ARG A 250 -11.58 -9.80 -21.13
N ILE A 251 -12.74 -10.25 -20.65
CA ILE A 251 -14.04 -9.60 -20.85
C ILE A 251 -14.11 -8.27 -20.09
N GLU A 252 -13.59 -8.22 -18.85
CA GLU A 252 -13.49 -6.95 -18.10
C GLU A 252 -12.59 -5.95 -18.85
N VAL A 253 -11.45 -6.40 -19.38
CA VAL A 253 -10.52 -5.53 -20.14
C VAL A 253 -11.19 -5.00 -21.42
N LEU A 254 -11.81 -5.88 -22.21
CA LEU A 254 -12.48 -5.49 -23.46
C LEU A 254 -13.64 -4.52 -23.21
N ALA A 255 -14.41 -4.71 -22.14
CA ALA A 255 -15.47 -3.78 -21.75
C ALA A 255 -14.91 -2.38 -21.41
N TRP A 256 -13.83 -2.30 -20.63
CA TRP A 256 -13.19 -1.02 -20.32
C TRP A 256 -12.52 -0.37 -21.54
N THR A 257 -11.96 -1.14 -22.48
CA THR A 257 -11.48 -0.62 -23.77
C THR A 257 -12.62 -0.08 -24.63
N GLY A 258 -13.77 -0.75 -24.66
CA GLY A 258 -14.96 -0.26 -25.36
C GLY A 258 -15.49 1.04 -24.76
N ILE A 259 -15.53 1.16 -23.43
CA ILE A 259 -15.89 2.41 -22.73
C ILE A 259 -14.87 3.51 -23.06
N PHE A 260 -13.57 3.21 -23.00
CA PHE A 260 -12.51 4.18 -23.32
C PHE A 260 -12.67 4.74 -24.74
N VAL A 261 -12.69 3.87 -25.76
CA VAL A 261 -12.74 4.31 -27.17
C VAL A 261 -14.03 5.07 -27.49
N SER A 262 -15.19 4.58 -27.03
CA SER A 262 -16.48 5.24 -27.29
C SER A 262 -16.56 6.62 -26.64
N SER A 263 -16.23 6.73 -25.35
CA SER A 263 -16.32 8.00 -24.64
C SER A 263 -15.20 8.99 -25.00
N PHE A 264 -14.02 8.53 -25.42
CA PHE A 264 -12.96 9.39 -25.98
C PHE A 264 -13.43 10.01 -27.31
N ALA A 265 -14.04 9.21 -28.20
CA ALA A 265 -14.62 9.72 -29.44
C ALA A 265 -15.80 10.67 -29.18
N THR A 266 -16.70 10.35 -28.24
CA THR A 266 -17.78 11.28 -27.85
C THR A 266 -17.25 12.59 -27.29
N ALA A 267 -16.19 12.57 -26.47
CA ALA A 267 -15.61 13.78 -25.89
C ALA A 267 -14.91 14.67 -26.92
N LEU A 268 -14.35 14.08 -28.00
CA LEU A 268 -13.76 14.86 -29.11
C LEU A 268 -14.83 15.48 -30.02
N LEU A 269 -15.87 14.72 -30.37
CA LEU A 269 -16.92 15.18 -31.28
C LEU A 269 -17.93 16.12 -30.60
N TYR A 270 -18.19 15.92 -29.30
CA TYR A 270 -19.20 16.64 -28.53
C TYR A 270 -18.69 16.98 -27.11
N PRO A 271 -17.74 17.93 -26.94
CA PRO A 271 -17.07 18.18 -25.66
C PRO A 271 -18.00 18.46 -24.46
N THR A 272 -19.19 19.01 -24.69
CA THR A 272 -20.20 19.34 -23.68
C THR A 272 -21.37 18.35 -23.60
N ALA A 273 -21.28 17.16 -24.20
CA ALA A 273 -22.38 16.18 -24.26
C ALA A 273 -22.97 15.78 -22.88
N LEU A 274 -22.15 15.77 -21.82
CA LEU A 274 -22.61 15.53 -20.43
C LEU A 274 -22.75 16.82 -19.60
N GLY A 275 -22.96 17.95 -20.28
CA GLY A 275 -23.18 19.29 -19.75
C GLY A 275 -21.92 20.10 -19.47
N THR A 276 -20.77 19.45 -19.23
CA THR A 276 -19.48 20.11 -19.02
C THR A 276 -18.34 19.27 -19.57
N ASN A 277 -17.23 19.92 -19.98
CA ASN A 277 -16.03 19.23 -20.45
C ASN A 277 -15.53 18.18 -19.43
N ALA A 278 -15.55 18.50 -18.13
CA ALA A 278 -15.13 17.57 -17.08
C ALA A 278 -16.02 16.31 -17.02
N ARG A 279 -17.35 16.46 -17.09
CA ARG A 279 -18.27 15.32 -17.10
C ARG A 279 -18.16 14.50 -18.38
N THR A 280 -17.94 15.12 -19.54
CA THR A 280 -17.74 14.40 -20.80
C THR A 280 -16.40 13.67 -20.86
N CYS A 281 -15.35 14.24 -20.26
CA CYS A 281 -14.03 13.59 -20.18
C CYS A 281 -13.97 12.47 -19.11
N LEU A 282 -14.80 12.55 -18.05
CA LEU A 282 -14.81 11.61 -16.93
C LEU A 282 -14.79 10.13 -17.35
N PRO A 283 -15.63 9.63 -18.28
CA PRO A 283 -15.70 8.20 -18.55
C PRO A 283 -14.43 7.68 -19.25
N PHE A 284 -13.85 8.43 -20.20
CA PHE A 284 -12.63 8.00 -20.87
C PHE A 284 -11.42 8.11 -19.95
N LEU A 285 -11.33 9.19 -19.15
CA LEU A 285 -10.26 9.37 -18.19
C LEU A 285 -10.29 8.27 -17.10
N LEU A 286 -11.47 7.95 -16.58
CA LEU A 286 -11.65 6.85 -15.62
C LEU A 286 -11.28 5.50 -16.25
N ALA A 287 -11.72 5.25 -17.50
CA ALA A 287 -11.38 4.03 -18.22
C ALA A 287 -9.88 3.91 -18.50
N ALA A 288 -9.19 5.01 -18.83
CA ALA A 288 -7.74 5.03 -19.00
C ALA A 288 -6.99 4.66 -17.71
N THR A 289 -7.39 5.23 -16.56
CA THR A 289 -6.83 4.88 -15.25
C THR A 289 -7.07 3.41 -14.90
N VAL A 290 -8.27 2.88 -15.19
CA VAL A 290 -8.64 1.48 -14.94
C VAL A 290 -7.87 0.52 -15.85
N LEU A 291 -7.77 0.80 -17.15
CA LEU A 291 -7.03 -0.02 -18.12
C LEU A 291 -5.55 -0.08 -17.75
N GLY A 292 -4.93 1.05 -17.40
CA GLY A 292 -3.56 1.07 -16.90
C GLY A 292 -3.36 0.20 -15.64
N TYR A 293 -4.34 0.17 -14.73
CA TYR A 293 -4.30 -0.74 -13.58
C TYR A 293 -4.41 -2.21 -13.96
N MET A 294 -5.33 -2.55 -14.87
CA MET A 294 -5.56 -3.93 -15.29
C MET A 294 -4.36 -4.49 -16.07
N VAL A 295 -3.81 -3.70 -17.00
CA VAL A 295 -2.60 -4.04 -17.76
C VAL A 295 -1.39 -4.15 -16.82
N GLY A 296 -1.14 -3.15 -15.98
CA GLY A 296 -0.05 -3.18 -14.99
C GLY A 296 -0.15 -4.36 -14.02
N SER A 297 -1.37 -4.71 -13.59
CA SER A 297 -1.64 -5.90 -12.76
C SER A 297 -1.44 -7.22 -13.52
N GLY A 298 -1.48 -7.22 -14.85
CA GLY A 298 -1.18 -8.36 -15.71
C GLY A 298 0.31 -8.61 -15.97
N LEU A 299 1.18 -7.60 -15.84
CA LEU A 299 2.61 -7.69 -16.20
C LEU A 299 3.38 -8.83 -15.47
N PRO A 300 4.46 -9.38 -16.06
CA PRO A 300 5.29 -10.37 -15.40
C PRO A 300 6.04 -9.78 -14.19
N SER A 301 6.43 -10.65 -13.25
CA SER A 301 6.96 -10.28 -11.92
C SER A 301 8.19 -9.36 -11.98
N ASP A 302 9.07 -9.55 -12.97
CA ASP A 302 10.29 -8.74 -13.11
C ASP A 302 10.01 -7.34 -13.66
N VAL A 303 9.07 -7.22 -14.59
CA VAL A 303 8.63 -5.92 -15.11
C VAL A 303 7.90 -5.13 -14.02
N LYS A 304 7.12 -5.80 -13.15
CA LYS A 304 6.43 -5.18 -12.00
C LYS A 304 7.35 -4.54 -10.96
N LYS A 305 8.64 -4.91 -10.91
CA LYS A 305 9.66 -4.26 -10.05
C LYS A 305 9.97 -2.83 -10.51
N VAL A 306 9.70 -2.51 -11.78
CA VAL A 306 9.91 -1.19 -12.39
C VAL A 306 8.57 -0.53 -12.65
N PHE A 307 7.71 -1.19 -13.44
CA PHE A 307 6.36 -0.76 -13.77
C PHE A 307 5.36 -1.33 -12.74
N HIS A 308 5.40 -0.80 -11.52
CA HIS A 308 4.38 -1.09 -10.52
C HIS A 308 2.99 -0.68 -11.06
N PRO A 309 1.89 -1.44 -10.79
CA PRO A 309 0.60 -1.19 -11.42
C PRO A 309 0.11 0.27 -11.29
N ILE A 310 0.30 0.90 -10.13
CA ILE A 310 -0.06 2.32 -9.88
C ILE A 310 0.60 3.28 -10.89
N ILE A 311 1.85 3.02 -11.30
CA ILE A 311 2.55 3.83 -12.30
C ILE A 311 1.92 3.63 -13.68
N CYS A 312 1.55 2.39 -14.01
CA CYS A 312 0.86 2.06 -15.25
C CYS A 312 -0.50 2.77 -15.33
N CYS A 313 -1.24 2.87 -14.22
CA CYS A 313 -2.47 3.66 -14.14
C CYS A 313 -2.22 5.14 -14.46
N ALA A 314 -1.20 5.74 -13.82
CA ALA A 314 -0.88 7.15 -13.98
C ALA A 314 -0.47 7.45 -15.43
N LEU A 315 0.56 6.77 -15.94
CA LEU A 315 1.04 6.95 -17.32
C LEU A 315 -0.05 6.70 -18.37
N SER A 316 -0.97 5.76 -18.14
CA SER A 316 -2.09 5.49 -19.05
C SER A 316 -3.12 6.63 -19.06
N ALA A 317 -3.42 7.22 -17.90
CA ALA A 317 -4.30 8.38 -17.79
C ALA A 317 -3.64 9.66 -18.31
N ASP A 318 -2.37 9.88 -18.02
CA ASP A 318 -1.57 11.02 -18.49
C ASP A 318 -1.42 10.99 -20.02
N LEU A 319 -1.17 9.82 -20.61
CA LEU A 319 -1.11 9.64 -22.07
C LEU A 319 -2.47 9.87 -22.73
N ALA A 320 -3.56 9.40 -22.12
CA ALA A 320 -4.92 9.68 -22.61
C ALA A 320 -5.28 11.18 -22.51
N ALA A 321 -4.89 11.83 -21.41
CA ALA A 321 -5.09 13.27 -21.21
C ALA A 321 -4.25 14.11 -22.20
N PHE A 322 -3.00 13.70 -22.48
CA PHE A 322 -2.14 14.31 -23.48
C PHE A 322 -2.71 14.14 -24.89
N ALA A 323 -3.11 12.93 -25.28
CA ALA A 323 -3.70 12.66 -26.58
C ALA A 323 -5.00 13.45 -26.79
N PHE A 324 -5.88 13.50 -25.77
CA PHE A 324 -7.09 14.30 -25.82
C PHE A 324 -6.80 15.80 -25.90
N GLY A 325 -5.89 16.31 -25.07
CA GLY A 325 -5.51 17.72 -25.03
C GLY A 325 -4.81 18.22 -26.30
N TYR A 326 -4.08 17.34 -26.99
CA TYR A 326 -3.50 17.60 -28.31
C TYR A 326 -4.58 17.61 -29.40
N LEU A 327 -5.44 16.59 -29.46
CA LEU A 327 -6.51 16.52 -30.48
C LEU A 327 -7.57 17.61 -30.31
N SER A 328 -7.85 18.02 -29.07
CA SER A 328 -8.84 19.08 -28.74
C SER A 328 -8.25 20.48 -28.71
N GLN A 329 -6.93 20.63 -28.90
CA GLN A 329 -6.18 21.88 -28.74
C GLN A 329 -6.34 22.58 -27.37
N SER A 330 -6.82 21.86 -26.35
CA SER A 330 -7.03 22.37 -24.98
C SER A 330 -5.78 22.27 -24.09
N GLY A 331 -4.78 21.48 -24.51
CA GLY A 331 -3.54 21.25 -23.77
C GLY A 331 -3.70 20.31 -22.56
N LEU A 332 -2.58 19.69 -22.14
CA LEU A 332 -2.58 18.70 -21.06
C LEU A 332 -3.13 19.26 -19.74
N ASP A 333 -2.74 20.48 -19.37
CA ASP A 333 -3.10 21.10 -18.10
C ASP A 333 -4.62 21.24 -17.91
N ALA A 334 -5.36 21.61 -18.96
CA ALA A 334 -6.81 21.71 -18.91
C ALA A 334 -7.47 20.34 -18.67
N VAL A 335 -6.95 19.28 -19.32
CA VAL A 335 -7.50 17.93 -19.21
C VAL A 335 -7.15 17.28 -17.86
N LEU A 336 -5.97 17.56 -17.30
CA LEU A 336 -5.64 17.19 -15.92
C LEU A 336 -6.48 17.98 -14.89
N GLY A 337 -6.86 19.23 -15.20
CA GLY A 337 -7.84 19.99 -14.44
C GLY A 337 -9.25 19.39 -14.50
N TYR A 338 -9.66 18.87 -15.67
CA TYR A 338 -10.90 18.11 -15.84
C TYR A 338 -10.86 16.73 -15.15
N TYR A 339 -9.67 16.15 -14.96
CA TYR A 339 -9.49 14.90 -14.25
C TYR A 339 -9.76 15.05 -12.74
N LEU A 340 -9.29 16.13 -12.10
CA LEU A 340 -9.51 16.41 -10.67
C LEU A 340 -9.96 17.86 -10.46
N THR A 341 -11.26 18.10 -10.63
CA THR A 341 -11.87 19.42 -10.52
C THR A 341 -11.94 19.93 -9.08
N LYS A 342 -11.93 19.01 -8.09
CA LYS A 342 -12.18 19.29 -6.65
C LYS A 342 -13.59 19.84 -6.36
N VAL A 343 -14.52 19.84 -7.33
CA VAL A 343 -15.86 20.43 -7.23
C VAL A 343 -16.94 19.34 -7.25
N SER A 344 -17.70 19.22 -6.16
CA SER A 344 -18.70 18.14 -5.96
C SER A 344 -19.89 18.19 -6.92
N SER A 345 -20.23 19.37 -7.46
CA SER A 345 -21.29 19.53 -8.48
C SER A 345 -20.82 19.19 -9.90
N ASN A 346 -19.50 19.12 -10.13
CA ASN A 346 -18.89 18.90 -11.43
C ASN A 346 -17.67 17.98 -11.35
N PRO A 347 -17.80 16.75 -10.81
CA PRO A 347 -16.66 15.88 -10.54
C PRO A 347 -15.96 15.42 -11.83
N GLY A 348 -14.64 15.28 -11.76
CA GLY A 348 -13.81 14.55 -12.71
C GLY A 348 -13.59 13.09 -12.30
N ALA A 349 -12.88 12.32 -13.14
CA ALA A 349 -12.57 10.90 -12.88
C ALA A 349 -11.80 10.69 -11.55
N GLY A 350 -10.86 11.59 -11.26
CA GLY A 350 -10.11 11.62 -10.02
C GLY A 350 -10.96 11.93 -8.81
N ASP A 351 -11.94 12.83 -8.93
CA ASP A 351 -12.85 13.18 -7.82
C ASP A 351 -13.74 11.99 -7.43
N ILE A 352 -14.18 11.18 -8.41
CA ILE A 352 -14.92 9.94 -8.16
C ILE A 352 -14.04 8.91 -7.43
N LEU A 353 -12.82 8.67 -7.93
CA LEU A 353 -11.89 7.71 -7.32
C LEU A 353 -11.48 8.11 -5.90
N MET A 354 -11.20 9.40 -5.66
CA MET A 354 -10.92 9.95 -4.33
C MET A 354 -12.19 10.00 -3.46
N GLY A 355 -13.38 9.97 -4.06
CA GLY A 355 -14.66 9.87 -3.36
C GLY A 355 -14.88 8.53 -2.64
N PHE A 356 -14.26 7.43 -3.11
CA PHE A 356 -14.31 6.12 -2.45
C PHE A 356 -13.34 6.00 -1.26
N LEU A 357 -12.53 7.02 -0.98
CA LEU A 357 -11.41 6.94 -0.05
C LEU A 357 -11.84 6.84 1.43
N GLY A 358 -13.00 7.38 1.79
CA GLY A 358 -13.58 7.19 3.13
C GLY A 358 -14.15 5.78 3.33
N SER A 359 -14.83 5.28 2.30
CA SER A 359 -15.35 3.91 2.20
C SER A 359 -14.22 2.86 2.30
N VAL A 360 -13.05 3.17 1.72
CA VAL A 360 -11.80 2.41 1.91
C VAL A 360 -11.38 2.37 3.38
N ILE A 361 -11.29 3.53 4.07
CA ILE A 361 -10.91 3.59 5.50
C ILE A 361 -11.88 2.75 6.34
N ILE A 362 -13.19 2.89 6.11
CA ILE A 362 -14.23 2.10 6.80
C ILE A 362 -14.02 0.60 6.58
N SER A 363 -13.68 0.16 5.37
CA SER A 363 -13.43 -1.26 5.07
C SER A 363 -12.25 -1.88 5.85
N PHE A 364 -11.28 -1.06 6.28
CA PHE A 364 -10.16 -1.54 7.07
C PHE A 364 -10.58 -2.03 8.47
N ALA A 365 -11.75 -1.62 8.98
CA ALA A 365 -12.30 -2.16 10.22
C ALA A 365 -12.51 -3.68 10.16
N PHE A 366 -13.07 -4.20 9.06
CA PHE A 366 -13.26 -5.64 8.84
C PHE A 366 -11.90 -6.36 8.71
N SER A 367 -10.92 -5.72 8.09
CA SER A 367 -9.56 -6.28 7.93
C SER A 367 -8.82 -6.37 9.27
N MET A 368 -8.90 -5.33 10.10
CA MET A 368 -8.42 -5.35 11.48
C MET A 368 -9.17 -6.38 12.33
N PHE A 369 -10.48 -6.52 12.14
CA PHE A 369 -11.27 -7.54 12.85
C PHE A 369 -10.80 -8.96 12.54
N LYS A 370 -10.52 -9.30 11.27
CA LYS A 370 -9.92 -10.60 10.90
C LYS A 370 -8.59 -10.83 11.62
N GLN A 371 -7.72 -9.80 11.69
CA GLN A 371 -6.40 -9.93 12.32
C GLN A 371 -6.36 -9.68 13.84
N ARG A 372 -7.51 -9.42 14.50
CA ARG A 372 -7.60 -8.97 15.90
C ARG A 372 -6.81 -9.82 16.91
N LYS A 373 -6.78 -11.15 16.72
CA LYS A 373 -6.07 -12.08 17.62
C LYS A 373 -4.55 -11.89 17.55
N LEU A 374 -4.03 -11.69 16.34
CA LEU A 374 -2.60 -11.40 16.09
C LEU A 374 -2.22 -10.02 16.64
N VAL A 375 -3.05 -9.00 16.36
CA VAL A 375 -2.84 -7.63 16.87
C VAL A 375 -2.87 -7.60 18.40
N LYS A 376 -3.77 -8.35 19.05
CA LYS A 376 -3.80 -8.47 20.52
C LYS A 376 -2.58 -9.21 21.08
N ARG A 377 -2.08 -10.26 20.43
CA ARG A 377 -0.89 -11.02 20.88
C ARG A 377 0.40 -10.19 20.78
N HIS A 378 0.55 -9.39 19.72
CA HIS A 378 1.73 -8.56 19.47
C HIS A 378 1.49 -7.06 19.76
N ALA A 379 0.49 -6.73 20.58
CA ALA A 379 0.06 -5.34 20.81
C ALA A 379 1.19 -4.43 21.27
N THR A 380 1.96 -4.86 22.28
CA THR A 380 3.09 -4.10 22.82
C THR A 380 4.17 -3.86 21.76
N GLU A 381 4.48 -4.86 20.94
CA GLU A 381 5.49 -4.78 19.86
C GLU A 381 5.03 -3.85 18.74
N ILE A 382 3.77 -3.96 18.30
CA ILE A 382 3.19 -3.13 17.24
C ILE A 382 3.04 -1.67 17.70
N PHE A 383 2.39 -1.41 18.84
CA PHE A 383 2.10 -0.03 19.25
C PHE A 383 3.37 0.74 19.61
N SER A 384 4.33 0.16 20.33
CA SER A 384 5.57 0.87 20.67
C SER A 384 6.45 1.17 19.45
N SER A 385 6.61 0.21 18.53
CA SER A 385 7.38 0.43 17.29
C SER A 385 6.70 1.45 16.36
N VAL A 386 5.38 1.42 16.24
CA VAL A 386 4.60 2.43 15.48
C VAL A 386 4.71 3.81 16.14
N ILE A 387 4.57 3.94 17.46
CA ILE A 387 4.68 5.23 18.16
C ILE A 387 6.08 5.83 17.98
N ILE A 388 7.13 5.06 18.26
CA ILE A 388 8.53 5.53 18.16
C ILE A 388 8.89 5.89 16.70
N SER A 389 8.52 5.03 15.73
CA SER A 389 8.74 5.31 14.31
C SER A 389 7.95 6.53 13.82
N THR A 390 6.70 6.71 14.27
CA THR A 390 5.87 7.87 13.88
C THR A 390 6.45 9.17 14.44
N ILE A 391 6.80 9.20 15.73
CA ILE A 391 7.47 10.35 16.36
C ILE A 391 8.76 10.67 15.60
N PHE A 392 9.65 9.69 15.42
CA PHE A 392 10.90 9.89 14.68
C PHE A 392 10.64 10.41 13.26
N SER A 393 9.71 9.79 12.51
CA SER A 393 9.39 10.17 11.14
C SER A 393 8.87 11.61 11.03
N LEU A 394 7.96 12.02 11.92
CA LEU A 394 7.40 13.37 11.92
C LEU A 394 8.47 14.42 12.28
N TYR A 395 9.16 14.26 13.42
CA TYR A 395 10.17 15.22 13.86
C TYR A 395 11.39 15.27 12.94
N SER A 396 11.85 14.13 12.42
CA SER A 396 12.95 14.09 11.44
C SER A 396 12.57 14.80 10.13
N THR A 397 11.38 14.55 9.59
CA THR A 397 10.91 15.18 8.34
C THR A 397 10.75 16.70 8.52
N ALA A 398 10.17 17.15 9.65
CA ALA A 398 10.02 18.56 9.97
C ALA A 398 11.37 19.27 10.22
N LEU A 399 12.31 18.61 10.91
CA LEU A 399 13.63 19.16 11.19
C LEU A 399 14.47 19.27 9.91
N ILE A 400 14.56 18.20 9.11
CA ILE A 400 15.33 18.21 7.86
C ILE A 400 14.73 19.21 6.86
N GLY A 401 13.39 19.28 6.74
CA GLY A 401 12.72 20.28 5.90
C GLY A 401 13.12 21.71 6.24
N ARG A 402 13.19 22.06 7.53
CA ARG A 402 13.69 23.37 8.00
C ARG A 402 15.19 23.54 7.72
N LEU A 403 16.02 22.53 8.00
CA LEU A 403 17.48 22.58 7.80
C LEU A 403 17.89 22.77 6.34
N VAL A 404 17.17 22.17 5.38
CA VAL A 404 17.44 22.39 3.95
C VAL A 404 16.80 23.67 3.40
N GLY A 405 16.10 24.45 4.24
CA GLY A 405 15.36 25.64 3.81
C GLY A 405 14.29 25.31 2.76
N LEU A 406 13.45 24.30 3.04
CA LEU A 406 12.22 24.07 2.28
C LEU A 406 11.11 24.99 2.80
N GLU A 407 10.21 25.42 1.93
CA GLU A 407 9.08 26.26 2.30
C GLU A 407 8.20 25.60 3.38
N PRO A 408 7.64 26.35 4.36
CA PRO A 408 6.77 25.79 5.39
C PRO A 408 5.57 25.01 4.83
N SER A 409 4.90 25.50 3.78
CA SER A 409 3.73 24.83 3.17
C SER A 409 4.09 23.45 2.60
N LEU A 410 5.21 23.38 1.87
CA LEU A 410 5.78 22.16 1.30
C LEU A 410 6.27 21.22 2.41
N THR A 411 6.88 21.75 3.47
CA THR A 411 7.35 20.98 4.63
C THR A 411 6.19 20.31 5.38
N VAL A 412 5.04 20.98 5.53
CA VAL A 412 3.83 20.37 6.08
C VAL A 412 3.21 19.37 5.09
N SER A 413 3.21 19.68 3.79
CA SER A 413 2.72 18.75 2.74
C SER A 413 3.46 17.41 2.72
N ILE A 414 4.77 17.39 3.00
CA ILE A 414 5.56 16.14 3.03
C ILE A 414 5.59 15.44 4.40
N LEU A 415 5.04 16.07 5.44
CA LEU A 415 5.09 15.56 6.81
C LEU A 415 4.45 14.16 7.00
N PRO A 416 3.26 13.85 6.43
CA PRO A 416 2.61 12.54 6.62
C PRO A 416 3.10 11.44 5.65
N ARG A 417 4.25 11.60 4.98
CA ARG A 417 4.79 10.71 3.93
C ARG A 417 4.84 9.20 4.27
N CYS A 418 4.84 8.83 5.55
CA CYS A 418 4.90 7.45 6.03
C CYS A 418 3.54 6.84 6.45
N ILE A 419 2.43 7.55 6.20
CA ILE A 419 1.06 7.12 6.53
C ILE A 419 0.33 6.80 5.21
N THR A 420 -0.67 5.92 5.19
CA THR A 420 -1.45 5.64 3.96
C THR A 420 -2.16 6.89 3.43
N VAL A 421 -2.26 7.03 2.11
CA VAL A 421 -2.78 8.22 1.41
C VAL A 421 -4.13 8.71 1.96
N ALA A 422 -5.03 7.75 2.21
CA ALA A 422 -6.37 8.04 2.75
C ALA A 422 -6.32 8.77 4.11
N LEU A 423 -5.39 8.38 4.97
CA LEU A 423 -5.19 8.98 6.28
C LEU A 423 -4.33 10.25 6.21
N ALA A 424 -3.31 10.27 5.34
CA ALA A 424 -2.46 11.45 5.13
C ALA A 424 -3.27 12.66 4.62
N LEU A 425 -4.16 12.45 3.65
CA LEU A 425 -5.09 13.49 3.16
C LEU A 425 -6.07 13.94 4.26
N SER A 426 -6.58 12.99 5.05
CA SER A 426 -7.47 13.26 6.18
C SER A 426 -6.77 14.04 7.31
N ILE A 427 -5.45 13.93 7.43
CA ILE A 427 -4.63 14.74 8.34
C ILE A 427 -4.36 16.12 7.72
N VAL A 428 -4.04 16.19 6.43
CA VAL A 428 -3.76 17.46 5.74
C VAL A 428 -4.98 18.37 5.65
N SER A 429 -6.21 17.85 5.66
CA SER A 429 -7.42 18.69 5.78
C SER A 429 -7.56 19.47 7.09
N PHE A 430 -6.70 19.25 8.09
CA PHE A 430 -6.59 20.13 9.28
C PHE A 430 -5.71 21.37 9.05
N PHE A 431 -4.89 21.40 7.99
CA PHE A 431 -3.89 22.43 7.75
C PHE A 431 -4.27 23.28 6.53
N GLU A 432 -4.55 24.55 6.77
CA GLU A 432 -4.91 25.52 5.73
C GLU A 432 -3.68 25.86 4.86
N GLY A 433 -3.88 26.05 3.56
CA GLY A 433 -2.81 26.34 2.59
C GLY A 433 -1.93 25.15 2.17
N VAL A 434 -2.26 23.91 2.55
CA VAL A 434 -1.43 22.72 2.27
C VAL A 434 -1.88 21.98 1.00
N ASN A 435 -0.91 21.61 0.16
CA ASN A 435 -1.19 20.98 -1.15
C ASN A 435 -1.51 19.49 -1.01
N ALA A 436 -2.81 19.18 -0.95
CA ALA A 436 -3.33 17.81 -0.85
C ALA A 436 -2.83 16.87 -1.97
N SER A 437 -2.78 17.34 -3.23
CA SER A 437 -2.28 16.56 -4.36
C SER A 437 -0.80 16.20 -4.20
N LEU A 438 0.04 17.17 -3.82
CA LEU A 438 1.46 16.95 -3.51
C LEU A 438 1.63 15.97 -2.34
N THR A 439 0.87 16.16 -1.26
CA THR A 439 0.88 15.29 -0.07
C THR A 439 0.65 13.83 -0.46
N ALA A 440 -0.42 13.57 -1.22
CA ALA A 440 -0.78 12.22 -1.61
C ALA A 440 0.22 11.60 -2.60
N ALA A 441 0.74 12.39 -3.56
CA ALA A 441 1.79 11.92 -4.45
C ALA A 441 3.09 11.56 -3.69
N VAL A 442 3.50 12.41 -2.76
CA VAL A 442 4.66 12.18 -1.87
C VAL A 442 4.50 10.88 -1.06
N VAL A 443 3.30 10.61 -0.54
CA VAL A 443 2.97 9.35 0.13
C VAL A 443 3.05 8.16 -0.83
N VAL A 444 2.43 8.25 -2.03
CA VAL A 444 2.46 7.16 -3.02
C VAL A 444 3.89 6.86 -3.49
N LEU A 445 4.70 7.89 -3.74
CA LEU A 445 6.12 7.76 -4.11
C LEU A 445 6.94 7.11 -2.97
N THR A 446 6.71 7.54 -1.72
CA THR A 446 7.37 6.92 -0.54
C THR A 446 6.96 5.45 -0.38
N GLY A 447 5.69 5.13 -0.60
CA GLY A 447 5.18 3.76 -0.59
C GLY A 447 5.71 2.88 -1.73
N LEU A 448 5.91 3.45 -2.91
CA LEU A 448 6.49 2.79 -4.08
C LEU A 448 7.98 2.50 -3.90
N ILE A 449 8.75 3.48 -3.40
CA ILE A 449 10.16 3.29 -2.99
C ILE A 449 10.23 2.19 -1.93
N GLY A 450 9.30 2.20 -0.97
CA GLY A 450 9.07 1.12 -0.03
C GLY A 450 8.92 -0.24 -0.70
N ALA A 451 7.86 -0.43 -1.49
CA ALA A 451 7.53 -1.70 -2.14
C ALA A 451 8.70 -2.32 -2.93
N ASN A 452 9.47 -1.47 -3.63
CA ASN A 452 10.55 -1.93 -4.50
C ASN A 452 11.87 -2.18 -3.75
N PHE A 453 12.25 -1.31 -2.80
CA PHE A 453 13.59 -1.32 -2.19
C PHE A 453 13.64 -1.84 -0.74
N VAL A 454 12.50 -1.97 -0.05
CA VAL A 454 12.49 -2.34 1.38
C VAL A 454 13.13 -3.71 1.63
N GLN A 455 12.97 -4.67 0.72
CA GLN A 455 13.59 -5.99 0.83
C GLN A 455 15.12 -5.90 0.88
N ALA A 456 15.73 -5.28 -0.14
CA ALA A 456 17.18 -5.12 -0.23
C ALA A 456 17.76 -4.29 0.94
N MET A 457 17.00 -3.32 1.47
CA MET A 457 17.44 -2.56 2.65
C MET A 457 17.36 -3.38 3.95
N LEU A 458 16.30 -4.17 4.16
CA LEU A 458 16.20 -5.07 5.32
C LEU A 458 17.32 -6.10 5.33
N ASP A 459 17.68 -6.65 4.16
CA ASP A 459 18.79 -7.60 4.01
C ASP A 459 20.14 -6.93 4.26
N LYS A 460 20.36 -5.72 3.72
CA LYS A 460 21.57 -4.92 3.96
C LYS A 460 21.74 -4.53 5.44
N LEU A 461 20.64 -4.29 6.16
CA LEU A 461 20.60 -4.01 7.60
C LEU A 461 20.68 -5.29 8.47
N ARG A 462 20.74 -6.48 7.85
CA ARG A 462 20.74 -7.80 8.51
C ARG A 462 19.52 -8.03 9.41
N LEU A 463 18.37 -7.46 9.04
CA LEU A 463 17.11 -7.58 9.75
C LEU A 463 16.39 -8.86 9.32
N SER A 464 16.83 -10.01 9.85
CA SER A 464 16.32 -11.34 9.49
C SER A 464 14.99 -11.71 10.18
N ASP A 465 14.56 -10.96 11.19
CA ASP A 465 13.40 -11.28 12.03
C ASP A 465 12.06 -11.10 11.28
N PRO A 466 11.21 -12.15 11.12
CA PRO A 466 9.99 -12.04 10.32
C PRO A 466 8.97 -11.01 10.83
N ILE A 467 8.89 -10.79 12.15
CA ILE A 467 7.97 -9.81 12.75
C ILE A 467 8.54 -8.40 12.56
N ALA A 468 9.84 -8.19 12.81
CA ALA A 468 10.45 -6.89 12.57
C ALA A 468 10.42 -6.51 11.08
N ARG A 469 10.63 -7.46 10.16
CA ARG A 469 10.45 -7.25 8.71
C ARG A 469 9.00 -6.89 8.40
N GLY A 470 8.01 -7.65 8.87
CA GLY A 470 6.60 -7.37 8.61
C GLY A 470 6.08 -6.03 9.16
N ILE A 471 6.58 -5.62 10.34
CA ILE A 471 6.33 -4.28 10.92
C ILE A 471 6.99 -3.20 10.04
N ALA A 472 8.27 -3.39 9.67
CA ALA A 472 9.03 -2.44 8.87
C ALA A 472 8.55 -2.31 7.40
N THR A 473 7.97 -3.37 6.81
CA THR A 473 7.34 -3.31 5.47
C THR A 473 5.86 -2.93 5.50
N ALA A 474 5.26 -2.74 6.69
CA ALA A 474 3.81 -2.58 6.90
C ALA A 474 2.94 -3.62 6.16
N SER A 475 3.48 -4.82 5.93
CA SER A 475 2.92 -5.80 4.99
C SER A 475 3.39 -7.22 5.29
N ARG A 476 2.74 -8.20 4.66
CA ARG A 476 2.85 -9.62 5.04
C ARG A 476 4.13 -10.27 4.56
N TYR A 477 5.11 -10.34 5.46
CA TYR A 477 6.20 -11.29 5.34
C TYR A 477 5.69 -12.74 5.58
N ALA A 478 5.34 -13.43 4.49
CA ALA A 478 5.16 -14.88 4.52
C ALA A 478 6.54 -15.56 4.45
N PRO A 479 6.84 -16.58 5.27
CA PRO A 479 8.13 -17.26 5.25
C PRO A 479 8.24 -18.24 4.06
N LEU A 480 8.43 -17.69 2.86
CA LEU A 480 8.70 -18.45 1.62
C LEU A 480 10.19 -18.49 1.25
N LEU A 481 11.08 -18.01 2.13
CA LEU A 481 12.54 -18.12 2.03
C LEU A 481 13.11 -19.03 3.13
N CYS A 482 12.42 -20.14 3.39
CA CYS A 482 12.93 -21.30 4.13
C CYS A 482 12.77 -22.58 3.29
N LYS A 483 13.29 -22.50 2.06
CA LYS A 483 13.75 -23.61 1.20
C LYS A 483 14.89 -23.10 0.34
#